data_AF-A0AAV4PKI6-F1
#
_entry.id   AF-A0AAV4PKI6-F1
#
_cell.length_a   1.000
_cell.length_b   1.000
_cell.length_c   1.000
_cell.angle_alpha   90.00
_cell.angle_beta   90.00
_cell.angle_gamma   90.00
#
_symmetry.space_group_name_H-M   'P 1'
#
loop_
_entity.id
_entity.type
_entity.pdbx_description
1 polymer ?
#
loop_
_entity_poly.entity_id
_entity_poly.type
_entity_poly.pdbx_seq_one_letter_code
_entity_poly.pdbx_strand_id
1 'polypeptide(L)'
;MCKNSIPRGRVKAYKCFWSEKLDEIKAKRDRLRRKAELSKRQSDMVLWRKQVALFKKTVLEAKRKCFNDFISNINYKEDSMKTYKFLSTLQNKRPVPKRSQFTSMGQF
;
A
#
# COMPACT_ATOMS: atom_id res chain seq x y z
N MET A 1 -31.09 -11.48 19.84
CA MET A 1 -30.47 -10.23 19.33
C MET A 1 -29.43 -10.60 18.27
N CYS A 2 -29.85 -10.74 17.01
CA CYS A 2 -28.97 -11.09 15.91
C CYS A 2 -28.11 -9.87 15.54
N LYS A 3 -26.80 -9.96 15.79
CA LYS A 3 -25.81 -9.01 15.28
C LYS A 3 -25.65 -9.31 13.79
N ASN A 4 -26.39 -8.59 12.96
CA ASN A 4 -26.32 -8.67 11.51
C ASN A 4 -24.86 -8.62 11.06
N SER A 5 -24.34 -9.76 10.58
CA SER A 5 -23.01 -9.85 10.00
C SER A 5 -23.07 -9.17 8.63
N ILE A 6 -22.90 -7.84 8.61
CA ILE A 6 -22.80 -7.08 7.37
C ILE A 6 -21.64 -7.70 6.57
N PRO A 7 -21.88 -8.26 5.38
CA PRO A 7 -20.81 -8.81 4.57
C PRO A 7 -19.92 -7.63 4.15
N ARG A 8 -18.77 -7.50 4.81
CA ARG A 8 -17.75 -6.54 4.42
C ARG A 8 -17.15 -7.08 3.13
N GLY A 9 -17.64 -6.63 1.98
CA GLY A 9 -17.17 -7.05 0.66
C GLY A 9 -15.64 -6.95 0.52
N ARG A 10 -15.09 -7.52 -0.55
CA ARG A 10 -13.63 -7.55 -0.76
C ARG A 10 -13.07 -6.13 -0.84
N VAL A 11 -12.41 -5.67 0.22
CA VAL A 11 -11.70 -4.39 0.24
C VAL A 11 -10.53 -4.49 -0.73
N LYS A 12 -10.56 -3.69 -1.80
CA LYS A 12 -9.40 -3.55 -2.68
C LYS A 12 -8.25 -2.96 -1.88
N ALA A 13 -7.07 -3.54 -1.98
CA ALA A 13 -5.85 -2.99 -1.38
C ALA A 13 -5.46 -1.69 -2.11
N TYR A 14 -6.14 -0.59 -1.76
CA TYR A 14 -5.89 0.72 -2.33
C TYR A 14 -4.45 1.15 -2.02
N LYS A 15 -3.78 1.68 -3.04
CA LYS A 15 -2.40 2.19 -2.94
C LYS A 15 -2.43 3.64 -3.41
N CYS A 16 -2.32 4.57 -2.48
CA CYS A 16 -2.34 6.01 -2.74
C CYS A 16 -1.26 6.49 -3.73
N PHE A 17 -0.13 5.78 -3.82
CA PHE A 17 0.97 6.09 -4.74
C PHE A 17 0.83 5.44 -6.12
N TRP A 18 -0.22 4.66 -6.35
CA TRP A 18 -0.39 3.90 -7.60
C TRP A 18 -1.08 4.76 -8.66
N SER A 19 -0.39 4.97 -9.78
CA SER A 19 -0.89 5.76 -10.91
C SER A 19 -1.02 4.90 -12.17
N GLU A 20 -1.78 5.38 -13.15
CA GLU A 20 -1.90 4.74 -14.48
C GLU A 20 -0.51 4.53 -15.12
N LYS A 21 0.42 5.45 -14.88
CA LYS A 21 1.79 5.32 -15.37
C LYS A 21 2.52 4.10 -14.82
N LEU A 22 2.30 3.77 -13.55
CA LEU A 22 2.87 2.57 -12.95
C LEU A 22 2.24 1.29 -13.53
N ASP A 23 0.96 1.33 -13.89
CA ASP A 23 0.30 0.22 -14.58
C ASP A 23 0.88 -0.03 -15.97
N GLU A 24 1.13 1.02 -16.76
CA GLU A 24 1.80 0.90 -18.05
C GLU A 24 3.20 0.27 -17.92
N ILE A 25 4.00 0.76 -16.96
CA ILE A 25 5.37 0.29 -16.73
C ILE A 25 5.35 -1.18 -16.27
N LYS A 26 4.39 -1.55 -15.40
CA LYS A 26 4.17 -2.91 -14.96
C LYS A 26 3.74 -3.82 -16.12
N ALA A 27 2.77 -3.39 -16.93
CA ALA A 27 2.30 -4.14 -18.09
C ALA A 27 3.45 -4.39 -19.09
N LYS A 28 4.27 -3.36 -19.35
CA LYS A 28 5.47 -3.49 -20.19
C LYS A 28 6.47 -4.49 -19.61
N ARG A 29 6.73 -4.45 -18.29
CA ARG A 29 7.58 -5.41 -17.58
C ARG A 29 7.06 -6.84 -17.73
N ASP A 30 5.77 -7.05 -17.57
CA ASP A 30 5.15 -8.38 -17.62
C ASP A 30 5.11 -8.93 -19.05
N ARG A 31 4.94 -8.06 -20.06
CA ARG A 31 5.11 -8.42 -21.47
C ARG A 31 6.54 -8.85 -21.78
N LEU A 32 7.53 -8.09 -21.31
CA LEU A 32 8.95 -8.43 -21.50
C LEU A 32 9.35 -9.71 -20.77
N ARG A 33 8.78 -9.96 -19.58
CA ARG A 33 8.97 -11.21 -18.84
C ARG A 33 8.53 -12.41 -19.68
N ARG A 34 7.28 -12.39 -20.17
CA ARG A 34 6.73 -13.46 -21.01
C ARG A 34 7.57 -13.69 -22.27
N LYS A 35 8.02 -12.60 -22.91
CA LYS A 35 8.90 -12.68 -24.08
C LYS A 35 10.23 -13.35 -23.75
N ALA A 36 10.86 -12.97 -22.64
CA ALA A 36 12.13 -13.54 -22.20
C ALA A 36 12.00 -15.03 -21.84
N GLU A 37 10.91 -15.42 -21.16
CA GLU A 37 10.62 -16.81 -20.80
C GLU A 37 10.40 -17.70 -22.04
N LEU A 38 9.74 -17.17 -23.07
CA LEU A 38 9.51 -17.87 -24.34
C LEU A 38 10.78 -17.97 -25.21
N SER A 39 11.46 -16.85 -25.41
CA SER A 39 12.60 -16.71 -26.32
C SER A 39 13.89 -17.33 -25.76
N LYS A 40 14.06 -17.31 -24.42
CA LYS A 40 15.28 -17.72 -23.70
C LYS A 40 16.57 -17.04 -24.16
N ARG A 41 16.49 -16.02 -25.02
CA ARG A 41 17.63 -15.23 -25.49
C ARG A 41 18.13 -14.29 -24.40
N GLN A 42 19.45 -14.17 -24.30
CA GLN A 42 20.11 -13.29 -23.33
C GLN A 42 19.72 -11.81 -23.53
N SER A 43 19.54 -11.38 -24.79
CA SER A 43 19.13 -10.01 -25.12
C SER A 43 17.76 -9.65 -24.52
N ASP A 44 16.78 -10.56 -24.63
CA ASP A 44 15.44 -10.37 -24.06
C ASP A 44 15.47 -10.39 -22.52
N MET A 45 16.33 -11.21 -21.91
CA MET A 45 16.55 -11.19 -20.45
C MET A 45 17.11 -9.85 -19.97
N VAL A 46 18.08 -9.26 -20.69
CA VAL A 46 18.64 -7.94 -20.35
C VAL A 46 17.57 -6.86 -20.42
N LEU A 47 16.73 -6.86 -21.47
CA LEU A 47 15.62 -5.92 -21.60
C LEU A 47 14.62 -6.04 -20.45
N TRP A 48 14.26 -7.27 -20.06
CA TRP A 48 13.39 -7.50 -18.90
C TRP A 48 14.03 -6.98 -17.61
N ARG A 49 15.31 -7.27 -17.34
CA ARG A 49 16.03 -6.78 -16.15
C ARG A 49 16.06 -5.25 -16.09
N LYS A 50 16.33 -4.57 -17.21
CA LYS A 50 16.26 -3.10 -17.31
C LYS A 50 14.87 -2.57 -16.93
N GLN A 51 13.82 -3.19 -17.47
CA GLN A 51 12.44 -2.78 -17.16
C GLN A 51 12.06 -3.07 -15.69
N VAL A 52 12.56 -4.17 -15.10
CA VAL A 52 12.37 -4.47 -13.67
C VAL A 52 13.02 -3.39 -12.81
N ALA A 53 14.25 -2.98 -13.13
CA ALA A 53 14.95 -1.91 -12.41
C ALA A 53 14.18 -0.58 -12.50
N LEU A 54 13.73 -0.22 -13.70
CA LEU A 54 12.90 0.97 -13.93
C LEU A 54 11.59 0.93 -13.12
N PHE A 55 10.91 -0.20 -13.10
CA PHE A 55 9.69 -0.37 -12.31
C PHE A 55 9.95 -0.22 -10.81
N LYS A 56 11.02 -0.82 -10.27
CA LYS A 56 11.38 -0.66 -8.86
C LYS A 56 11.69 0.79 -8.49
N LYS A 57 12.45 1.49 -9.34
CA LYS A 57 12.79 2.90 -9.17
C LYS A 57 11.53 3.78 -9.14
N THR A 58 10.66 3.63 -10.14
CA THR A 58 9.44 4.43 -10.27
C THR A 58 8.44 4.18 -9.13
N VAL A 59 8.30 2.95 -8.66
CA VAL A 59 7.50 2.66 -7.45
C VAL A 59 8.07 3.36 -6.22
N LEU A 60 9.40 3.37 -6.07
CA LEU A 60 10.04 4.03 -4.94
C LEU A 60 9.85 5.55 -5.00
N GLU A 61 10.01 6.15 -6.17
CA GLU A 61 9.77 7.57 -6.42
C GLU A 61 8.31 7.96 -6.14
N ALA A 62 7.35 7.17 -6.61
CA ALA A 62 5.93 7.42 -6.38
C ALA A 62 5.57 7.37 -4.88
N LYS A 63 6.15 6.41 -4.14
CA LYS A 63 5.99 6.34 -2.68
C LYS A 63 6.57 7.56 -1.98
N ARG A 64 7.78 7.97 -2.36
CA ARG A 64 8.46 9.17 -1.81
C ARG A 64 7.65 10.43 -2.10
N LYS A 65 7.18 10.59 -3.33
CA LYS A 65 6.33 11.72 -3.73
C LYS A 65 5.06 11.77 -2.90
N CYS A 66 4.31 10.67 -2.82
CA CYS A 66 3.10 10.59 -2.01
C CYS A 66 3.35 10.93 -0.53
N PHE A 67 4.49 10.53 0.02
CA PHE A 67 4.87 10.89 1.38
C PHE A 67 5.21 12.38 1.51
N ASN A 68 6.00 12.93 0.59
CA ASN A 68 6.36 14.35 0.61
C ASN A 68 5.13 15.25 0.44
N ASP A 69 4.22 14.90 -0.47
CA ASP A 69 2.94 15.60 -0.69
C ASP A 69 2.06 15.53 0.57
N PHE A 70 2.11 14.40 1.30
CA PHE A 70 1.41 14.29 2.59
C PHE A 70 2.02 15.22 3.65
N ILE A 71 3.36 15.27 3.75
CA ILE A 71 4.05 16.13 4.72
C ILE A 71 3.90 17.62 4.40
N SER A 72 3.89 18.02 3.12
CA SER A 72 3.75 19.42 2.73
C SER A 72 2.36 19.98 3.02
N ASN A 73 1.33 19.12 2.97
CA ASN A 73 -0.06 19.54 3.09
C ASN A 73 -0.63 19.37 4.51
N ILE A 74 0.13 18.79 5.45
CA ILE A 74 -0.40 18.47 6.78
C ILE A 74 -0.31 19.66 7.73
N ASN A 75 -1.46 20.03 8.30
CA ASN A 75 -1.50 20.98 9.40
C ASN A 75 -1.48 20.21 10.73
N TYR A 76 -0.31 20.12 11.38
CA TYR A 76 -0.14 19.33 12.60
C TYR A 76 -1.07 19.75 13.76
N LYS A 77 -1.55 21.00 13.78
CA LYS A 77 -2.47 21.49 14.80
C LYS A 77 -3.87 20.91 14.64
N GLU A 78 -4.34 20.80 13.40
CA GLU A 78 -5.71 20.36 13.08
C GLU A 78 -5.78 18.86 12.76
N ASP A 79 -4.72 18.30 12.15
CA ASP A 79 -4.66 16.94 11.63
C ASP A 79 -3.83 15.97 12.48
N SER A 80 -3.48 16.34 13.71
CA SER A 80 -2.65 15.55 14.64
C SER A 80 -3.01 14.06 14.68
N MET A 81 -4.31 13.72 14.74
CA MET A 81 -4.76 12.32 14.73
C MET A 81 -4.65 11.62 13.37
N LYS A 82 -4.81 12.34 12.26
CA LYS A 82 -4.59 11.77 10.92
C LYS A 82 -3.11 11.46 10.73
N THR A 83 -2.22 12.37 11.15
CA THR A 83 -0.76 12.17 11.16
C THR A 83 -0.39 10.93 11.97
N TYR A 84 -0.91 10.81 13.19
CA TYR A 84 -0.64 9.68 14.08
C TYR A 84 -1.10 8.34 13.47
N LYS A 85 -2.30 8.28 12.89
CA LYS A 85 -2.82 7.07 12.21
C LYS A 85 -1.97 6.69 11.00
N PHE A 86 -1.54 7.68 10.23
CA PHE A 86 -0.68 7.44 9.07
C PHE A 86 0.69 6.91 9.48
N LEU A 87 1.35 7.55 10.46
CA LEU A 87 2.66 7.12 10.99
C LEU A 87 2.60 5.72 11.63
N SER A 88 1.54 5.41 12.37
CA SER A 88 1.35 4.07 12.95
C SER A 88 1.15 2.99 11.88
N THR A 89 0.50 3.31 10.76
CA THR A 89 0.38 2.44 9.59
C THR A 89 1.74 2.20 8.92
N LEU A 90 2.55 3.25 8.75
CA LEU A 90 3.92 3.15 8.20
C LEU A 90 4.84 2.33 9.10
N GLN A 91 4.72 2.48 10.42
CA GLN A 91 5.47 1.71 11.41
C GLN A 91 4.94 0.28 11.59
N ASN A 92 3.88 -0.10 10.87
CA ASN A 92 3.23 -1.40 10.95
C ASN A 92 2.83 -1.79 12.39
N LYS A 93 2.58 -0.79 13.24
CA LYS A 93 2.07 -0.99 14.59
C LYS A 93 0.62 -1.43 14.43
N ARG A 94 0.36 -2.74 14.58
CA ARG A 94 -1.01 -3.26 14.57
C ARG A 94 -1.84 -2.43 15.57
N PRO A 95 -3.07 -2.01 15.22
CA PRO A 95 -3.91 -1.31 16.17
C PRO A 95 -4.05 -2.19 17.42
N VAL A 96 -3.67 -1.63 18.57
CA VAL A 96 -3.80 -2.31 19.86
C VAL A 96 -5.25 -2.77 19.99
N PRO A 97 -5.53 -4.06 20.22
CA PRO A 97 -6.90 -4.52 20.41
C PRO A 97 -7.52 -3.71 21.54
N LYS A 98 -8.66 -3.06 21.27
CA LYS A 98 -9.37 -2.27 22.27
C LYS A 98 -9.70 -3.20 23.44
N ARG A 99 -9.17 -2.90 24.64
CA ARG A 99 -9.58 -3.58 25.87
C ARG A 99 -11.10 -3.44 25.98
N SER A 100 -11.83 -4.55 25.88
CA SER A 100 -13.22 -4.62 26.31
C SER A 100 -13.24 -4.21 27.78
N GLN A 101 -13.96 -3.14 28.09
CA GLN A 101 -14.19 -2.73 29.47
C GLN A 101 -14.84 -3.92 30.19
N PHE A 102 -14.10 -4.55 31.10
CA PHE A 102 -14.66 -5.47 32.07
C PHE A 102 -15.51 -4.62 33.02
N THR A 103 -16.82 -4.57 32.78
CA THR A 103 -17.77 -4.09 33.77
C THR A 103 -17.77 -5.07 34.93
N SER A 104 -17.18 -4.65 36.05
CA SER A 104 -17.38 -5.28 37.35
C SER A 104 -18.85 -5.14 37.74
N MET A 105 -19.62 -6.22 37.62
CA MET A 105 -20.90 -6.32 38.30
C MET A 105 -20.61 -6.67 39.75
N GLY A 106 -20.59 -5.66 40.62
CA GLY A 106 -20.74 -5.87 42.06
C GLY A 106 -22.15 -6.38 42.34
N GLN A 107 -22.25 -7.48 43.09
CA GLN A 107 -23.49 -7.97 43.68
C GLN A 107 -23.32 -7.87 45.20
N PHE A 108 -24.18 -7.06 45.83
CA PHE A 108 -24.61 -7.23 47.21
C PHE A 108 -25.64 -8.36 47.26
#